data_AF-A0A3A9CB62-F1
#
_entry.id   AF-A0A3A9CB62-F1
#
_cell.length_a   1.000
_cell.length_b   1.000
_cell.length_c   1.000
_cell.angle_alpha   90.00
_cell.angle_beta   90.00
_cell.angle_gamma   90.00
#
_symmetry.space_group_name_H-M   'P 1'
#
loop_
_entity.id
_entity.type
_entity.pdbx_description
1 polymer ?
#
loop_
_entity_poly.entity_id
_entity_poly.type
_entity_poly.pdbx_seq_one_letter_code
_entity_poly.pdbx_strand_id
1 'polypeptide(L)'
;MAKENYGQLAKEIVAAVGGKENIISVTNCMTRLRFVLKDDSIPEEDTVRAVKGVKGIMNKGGQYQVIIGTHVSEVVKFAKAEAGISDDGNASVDKDAYKVMKKDSLWNRFFKIISGCIMPMIGPMIAGGVLKGILVILTTAGVLTNTDGTYLVLYAASDALLYFMPIIVGFSCGKIFDCNPYTTAAIGAALVYPNLVSAIAAEGGITFLHIPISTTTYSSTLFPIILASFVASKIEKLAKKILPQIIQLMIVPTIVLAVTVPLSYLVIGPVMQYVSNGLSAVVCGIFNFSPILGGLLFGAFWQLVVLLGLHAAFIPVLMNNLFSMGSDPINAVLGLTVWALAGVTLGYALRNKDPEKRSAGFGSMASALCGVTEPAIYSVAVPNMKLFGCAWIGGGISGAILGGLGGKLYALAGDGFFWIPGMINPEGLDISFYGFIACAAIAFTVSAVLAFVVEGKSH
;
A
#
# COMPACT_ATOMS: atom_id res chain seq x y z
N MET A 1 -8.45 -32.44 9.23
CA MET A 1 -8.53 -31.75 7.93
C MET A 1 -7.46 -32.35 7.03
N ALA A 2 -7.84 -32.90 5.88
CA ALA A 2 -6.89 -33.54 4.97
C ALA A 2 -5.78 -32.56 4.59
N LYS A 3 -4.52 -33.01 4.58
CA LYS A 3 -3.41 -32.25 3.97
C LYS A 3 -3.81 -31.97 2.52
N GLU A 4 -4.33 -30.79 2.22
CA GLU A 4 -4.46 -30.34 0.83
C GLU A 4 -3.06 -30.40 0.22
N ASN A 5 -2.91 -31.22 -0.82
CA ASN A 5 -1.62 -31.46 -1.42
C ASN A 5 -1.27 -30.26 -2.31
N TYR A 6 -0.79 -29.19 -1.69
CA TYR A 6 -0.47 -27.92 -2.36
C TYR A 6 0.54 -28.08 -3.51
N GLY A 7 1.41 -29.09 -3.45
CA GLY A 7 2.31 -29.44 -4.55
C GLY A 7 1.56 -29.94 -5.78
N GLN A 8 0.57 -30.82 -5.58
CA GLN A 8 -0.29 -31.33 -6.65
C GLN A 8 -1.13 -30.20 -7.27
N LEU A 9 -1.74 -29.35 -6.42
CA LEU A 9 -2.50 -28.18 -6.87
C LEU A 9 -1.64 -27.23 -7.71
N ALA A 10 -0.44 -26.88 -7.24
CA ALA A 10 0.47 -26.02 -7.97
C ALA A 10 0.86 -26.60 -9.34
N LYS A 11 1.10 -27.91 -9.39
CA LYS A 11 1.47 -28.62 -10.62
C LYS A 11 0.35 -28.62 -11.66
N GLU A 12 -0.88 -28.87 -11.23
CA GLU A 12 -2.07 -28.81 -12.09
C GLU A 12 -2.31 -27.40 -12.63
N ILE A 13 -2.16 -26.37 -11.78
CA ILE A 13 -2.29 -24.97 -12.21
C ILE A 13 -1.18 -24.59 -13.21
N VAL A 14 0.08 -24.92 -12.93
CA VAL A 14 1.22 -24.62 -13.81
C VAL A 14 1.05 -25.29 -15.17
N ALA A 15 0.58 -26.54 -15.20
CA ALA A 15 0.27 -27.21 -16.46
C ALA A 15 -0.87 -26.51 -17.22
N ALA A 16 -1.95 -26.15 -16.53
CA ALA A 16 -3.14 -25.55 -17.13
C ALA A 16 -2.90 -24.12 -17.69
N VAL A 17 -1.88 -23.40 -17.20
CA VAL A 17 -1.49 -22.07 -17.73
C VAL A 17 -0.44 -22.13 -18.86
N GLY A 18 -0.15 -23.32 -19.39
CA GLY A 18 0.79 -23.52 -20.50
C GLY A 18 2.20 -23.94 -20.09
N GLY A 19 2.40 -24.33 -18.83
CA GLY A 19 3.66 -24.87 -18.31
C GLY A 19 4.77 -23.82 -18.15
N LYS A 20 5.94 -24.28 -17.71
CA LYS A 20 7.16 -23.46 -17.54
C LYS A 20 7.47 -22.58 -18.76
N GLU A 21 7.21 -23.09 -19.96
CA GLU A 21 7.54 -22.42 -21.22
C GLU A 21 6.73 -21.13 -21.41
N ASN A 22 5.49 -21.09 -20.89
CA ASN A 22 4.60 -19.93 -21.00
C ASN A 22 4.68 -18.98 -19.80
N ILE A 23 5.35 -19.38 -18.71
CA ILE A 23 5.39 -18.58 -17.47
C ILE A 23 6.64 -17.70 -17.46
N ILE A 24 6.44 -16.39 -17.31
CA ILE A 24 7.50 -15.40 -17.11
C ILE A 24 7.78 -15.23 -15.61
N SER A 25 6.72 -15.05 -14.81
CA SER A 25 6.84 -14.92 -13.36
C SER A 25 5.65 -15.54 -12.63
N VAL A 26 5.88 -16.00 -11.40
CA VAL A 26 4.85 -16.51 -10.48
C VAL A 26 4.97 -15.77 -9.15
N THR A 27 3.90 -15.11 -8.72
CA THR A 27 3.80 -14.46 -7.42
C THR A 27 2.46 -14.71 -6.77
N ASN A 28 2.26 -14.20 -5.56
CA ASN A 28 0.98 -14.26 -4.88
C ASN A 28 0.69 -12.96 -4.13
N CYS A 29 -0.60 -12.67 -3.96
CA CYS A 29 -1.06 -11.76 -2.91
C CYS A 29 -1.66 -12.60 -1.76
N MET A 30 -2.55 -12.01 -0.95
CA MET A 30 -3.17 -12.72 0.18
C MET A 30 -4.09 -13.89 -0.23
N THR A 31 -4.67 -13.84 -1.43
CA THR A 31 -5.69 -14.83 -1.86
C THR A 31 -5.52 -15.36 -3.29
N ARG A 32 -4.59 -14.82 -4.07
CA ARG A 32 -4.45 -15.13 -5.50
C ARG A 32 -3.02 -15.47 -5.86
N LEU A 33 -2.89 -16.46 -6.72
CA LEU A 33 -1.67 -16.82 -7.41
C LEU A 33 -1.67 -16.07 -8.74
N ARG A 34 -0.60 -15.33 -9.03
CA ARG A 34 -0.50 -14.41 -10.15
C ARG A 34 0.60 -14.87 -11.08
N PHE A 35 0.23 -15.05 -12.34
CA PHE A 35 1.14 -15.40 -13.41
C PHE A 35 1.27 -14.21 -14.36
N VAL A 36 2.51 -13.92 -14.75
CA VAL A 36 2.76 -13.16 -15.97
C VAL A 36 3.10 -14.20 -17.04
N LEU A 37 2.29 -14.26 -18.09
CA LEU A 37 2.45 -15.24 -19.16
C LEU A 37 3.12 -14.60 -20.38
N LYS A 38 3.80 -15.43 -21.19
CA LYS A 38 4.31 -15.00 -22.51
C LYS A 38 3.15 -14.79 -23.47
N ASP A 39 2.16 -15.65 -23.39
CA ASP A 39 0.94 -15.59 -24.17
C ASP A 39 -0.28 -15.91 -23.29
N ASP A 40 -1.13 -14.90 -23.12
CA ASP A 40 -2.36 -14.94 -22.32
C ASP A 40 -3.49 -15.72 -23.01
N SER A 41 -3.33 -16.14 -24.28
CA SER A 41 -4.32 -16.93 -25.02
C SER A 41 -4.17 -18.44 -24.88
N ILE A 42 -3.05 -18.90 -24.32
CA ILE A 42 -2.74 -20.33 -24.11
C ILE A 42 -3.58 -20.97 -22.98
N PRO A 43 -3.81 -20.31 -21.83
CA PRO A 43 -4.65 -20.89 -20.78
C PRO A 43 -6.12 -20.90 -21.17
N GLU A 44 -6.73 -22.09 -21.18
CA GLU A 44 -8.17 -22.24 -21.33
C GLU A 44 -8.86 -22.01 -19.97
N GLU A 45 -9.68 -20.97 -19.85
CA GLU A 45 -10.26 -20.55 -18.55
C GLU A 45 -11.07 -21.65 -17.87
N ASP A 46 -11.83 -22.44 -18.63
CA ASP A 46 -12.66 -23.52 -18.08
C ASP A 46 -11.80 -24.65 -17.50
N THR A 47 -10.69 -24.97 -18.17
CA THR A 47 -9.74 -25.99 -17.73
C THR A 47 -9.04 -25.58 -16.44
N VAL A 48 -8.66 -24.31 -16.31
CA VAL A 48 -8.05 -23.79 -15.07
C VAL A 48 -9.09 -23.68 -13.93
N ARG A 49 -10.36 -23.37 -14.22
CA ARG A 49 -11.44 -23.32 -13.22
C ARG A 49 -11.80 -24.70 -12.68
N ALA A 50 -11.65 -25.74 -13.50
CA ALA A 50 -11.92 -27.12 -13.12
C ALA A 50 -10.89 -27.69 -12.13
N VAL A 51 -9.73 -27.04 -11.95
CA VAL A 51 -8.70 -27.48 -11.00
C VAL A 51 -9.23 -27.36 -9.56
N LYS A 52 -9.22 -28.49 -8.83
CA LYS A 52 -9.76 -28.59 -7.48
C LYS A 52 -8.96 -27.72 -6.50
N GLY A 53 -9.58 -26.66 -5.99
CA GLY A 53 -8.93 -25.66 -5.13
C GLY A 53 -8.89 -24.26 -5.74
N VAL A 54 -9.21 -24.13 -7.03
CA VAL A 54 -9.39 -22.85 -7.70
C VAL A 54 -10.81 -22.35 -7.47
N LYS A 55 -10.95 -21.14 -6.92
CA LYS A 55 -12.22 -20.46 -6.64
C LYS A 55 -12.64 -19.49 -7.74
N GLY A 56 -11.76 -19.21 -8.69
CA GLY A 56 -12.02 -18.32 -9.81
C GLY A 56 -10.76 -17.89 -10.53
N ILE A 57 -10.93 -17.23 -11.66
CA ILE A 57 -9.85 -16.72 -12.51
C ILE A 57 -10.16 -15.29 -12.90
N MET A 58 -9.10 -14.50 -13.06
CA MET A 58 -9.20 -13.17 -13.64
C MET A 58 -7.97 -12.88 -14.50
N ASN A 59 -8.20 -12.59 -15.79
CA ASN A 59 -7.16 -12.13 -16.70
C ASN A 59 -7.39 -10.65 -17.04
N LYS A 60 -6.72 -9.74 -16.31
CA LYS A 60 -6.79 -8.28 -16.53
C LYS A 60 -5.47 -7.63 -16.15
N GLY A 61 -5.07 -6.60 -16.91
CA GLY A 61 -3.88 -5.80 -16.61
C GLY A 61 -2.55 -6.51 -16.89
N GLY A 62 -2.52 -7.48 -17.80
CA GLY A 62 -1.32 -8.26 -18.16
C GLY A 62 -0.88 -9.25 -17.08
N GLN A 63 -1.80 -9.68 -16.22
CA GLN A 63 -1.59 -10.73 -15.22
C GLN A 63 -2.76 -11.71 -15.24
N TYR A 64 -2.43 -12.99 -15.37
CA TYR A 64 -3.36 -14.10 -15.25
C TYR A 64 -3.44 -14.52 -13.77
N GLN A 65 -4.59 -14.31 -13.14
CA GLN A 65 -4.76 -14.51 -11.70
C GLN A 65 -5.66 -15.71 -11.42
N VAL A 66 -5.16 -16.64 -10.62
CA VAL A 66 -5.90 -17.81 -10.12
C VAL A 66 -6.24 -17.57 -8.65
N ILE A 67 -7.52 -17.55 -8.31
CA ILE A 67 -8.01 -17.30 -6.96
C ILE A 67 -8.01 -18.64 -6.21
N ILE A 68 -7.24 -18.72 -5.13
CA ILE A 68 -7.07 -19.96 -4.33
C ILE A 68 -7.66 -19.75 -2.93
N GLY A 69 -7.32 -18.62 -2.28
CA GLY A 69 -7.69 -18.30 -0.91
C GLY A 69 -6.48 -18.07 -0.01
N THR A 70 -6.69 -18.02 1.30
CA THR A 70 -5.70 -17.58 2.30
C THR A 70 -4.44 -18.46 2.39
N HIS A 71 -4.46 -19.68 1.83
CA HIS A 71 -3.33 -20.60 1.79
C HIS A 71 -2.43 -20.43 0.56
N VAL A 72 -2.68 -19.42 -0.29
CA VAL A 72 -1.91 -19.22 -1.54
C VAL A 72 -0.41 -18.98 -1.32
N SER A 73 -0.03 -18.46 -0.15
CA SER A 73 1.36 -18.27 0.26
C SER A 73 2.14 -19.59 0.40
N GLU A 74 1.45 -20.72 0.59
CA GLU A 74 2.07 -22.05 0.58
C GLU A 74 2.13 -22.62 -0.83
N VAL A 75 1.09 -22.40 -1.65
CA VAL A 75 0.99 -22.89 -3.04
C VAL A 75 2.02 -22.23 -3.96
N VAL A 76 2.30 -20.93 -3.78
CA VAL A 76 3.24 -20.19 -4.62
C VAL A 76 4.66 -20.78 -4.61
N LYS A 77 5.08 -21.38 -3.48
CA LYS A 77 6.41 -21.98 -3.34
C LYS A 77 6.57 -23.17 -4.28
N PHE A 78 5.54 -24.03 -4.32
CA PHE A 78 5.49 -25.17 -5.23
C PHE A 78 5.31 -24.73 -6.68
N ALA A 79 4.50 -23.70 -6.94
CA ALA A 79 4.27 -23.19 -8.29
C ALA A 79 5.53 -22.56 -8.90
N LYS A 80 6.31 -21.81 -8.10
CA LYS A 80 7.61 -21.27 -8.51
C LYS A 80 8.62 -22.37 -8.81
N ALA A 81 8.69 -23.39 -7.94
CA ALA A 81 9.57 -24.54 -8.15
C ALA A 81 9.24 -25.28 -9.45
N GLU A 82 7.95 -25.55 -9.71
CA GLU A 82 7.52 -26.24 -10.93
C GLU A 82 7.70 -25.37 -12.20
N ALA A 83 7.59 -24.04 -12.06
CA ALA A 83 7.87 -23.09 -13.14
C ALA A 83 9.38 -22.87 -13.38
N GLY A 84 10.26 -23.41 -12.53
CA GLY A 84 11.71 -23.25 -12.66
C GLY A 84 12.22 -21.85 -12.28
N ILE A 85 11.49 -21.13 -11.42
CA ILE A 85 11.84 -19.79 -10.95
C ILE A 85 12.51 -19.92 -9.58
N SER A 86 13.81 -19.58 -9.50
CA SER A 86 14.59 -19.72 -8.26
C SER A 86 14.15 -18.76 -7.16
N ASP A 87 14.11 -19.29 -5.93
CA ASP A 87 13.58 -18.64 -4.73
C ASP A 87 14.62 -17.66 -4.13
N ASP A 88 14.58 -16.40 -4.54
CA ASP A 88 15.07 -15.31 -3.68
C ASP A 88 14.04 -15.19 -2.56
N GLY A 89 14.32 -15.86 -1.42
CA GLY A 89 13.45 -16.05 -0.25
C GLY A 89 12.97 -14.80 0.48
N ASN A 90 12.24 -13.94 -0.22
CA ASN A 90 11.31 -12.99 0.34
C ASN A 90 9.92 -13.38 -0.14
N ALA A 91 8.88 -13.05 0.63
CA ALA A 91 7.55 -12.86 0.07
C ALA A 91 7.67 -11.83 -1.07
N SER A 92 7.96 -12.31 -2.27
CA SER A 92 8.55 -11.49 -3.32
C SER A 92 7.41 -10.88 -4.12
N VAL A 93 7.09 -9.65 -3.74
CA VAL A 93 6.68 -8.60 -4.66
C VAL A 93 7.51 -8.76 -5.94
N ASP A 94 6.85 -9.11 -7.03
CA ASP A 94 7.44 -9.48 -8.32
C ASP A 94 8.43 -8.40 -8.79
N LYS A 95 9.74 -8.70 -8.83
CA LYS A 95 10.74 -7.75 -9.36
C LYS A 95 10.50 -7.43 -10.84
N ASP A 96 9.82 -8.30 -11.58
CA ASP A 96 9.53 -8.12 -13.01
C ASP A 96 8.15 -7.49 -13.29
N ALA A 97 7.16 -7.58 -12.37
CA ALA A 97 5.88 -6.87 -12.56
C ALA A 97 6.01 -5.34 -12.53
N TYR A 98 7.05 -4.82 -11.87
CA TYR A 98 7.34 -3.38 -11.78
C TYR A 98 8.39 -2.90 -12.78
N LYS A 99 8.98 -3.80 -13.58
CA LYS A 99 9.84 -3.36 -14.68
C LYS A 99 8.99 -2.67 -15.75
N VAL A 100 9.39 -1.45 -16.07
CA VAL A 100 8.75 -0.62 -17.08
C VAL A 100 8.98 -1.25 -18.47
N MET A 101 7.93 -1.78 -19.09
CA MET A 101 8.01 -2.27 -20.46
C MET A 101 7.92 -1.12 -21.45
N LYS A 102 8.67 -1.21 -22.57
CA LYS A 102 8.69 -0.18 -23.63
C LYS A 102 7.33 0.09 -24.29
N LYS A 103 6.32 -0.77 -24.10
CA LYS A 103 4.95 -0.61 -24.64
C LYS A 103 3.94 -0.02 -23.65
N ASP A 104 4.29 0.19 -22.38
CA ASP A 104 3.34 0.75 -21.41
C ASP A 104 3.08 2.24 -21.67
N SER A 105 1.85 2.70 -21.45
CA SER A 105 1.51 4.12 -21.42
C SER A 105 2.30 4.84 -20.32
N LEU A 106 2.60 6.13 -20.50
CA LEU A 106 3.35 6.92 -19.52
C LEU A 106 2.69 6.89 -18.12
N TRP A 107 1.36 6.87 -18.09
CA TRP A 107 0.56 6.75 -16.88
C TRP A 107 0.81 5.42 -16.15
N ASN A 108 0.72 4.29 -16.86
CA ASN A 108 0.94 2.98 -16.27
C ASN A 108 2.38 2.80 -15.75
N ARG A 109 3.36 3.37 -16.46
CA ARG A 109 4.77 3.35 -16.02
C ARG A 109 4.98 4.09 -14.71
N PHE A 110 4.36 5.26 -14.57
CA PHE A 110 4.44 6.05 -13.34
C PHE A 110 3.93 5.24 -12.15
N PHE A 111 2.72 4.67 -12.22
CA PHE A 111 2.20 3.86 -11.12
C PHE A 111 3.03 2.61 -10.85
N LYS A 112 3.52 1.91 -11.88
CA LYS A 112 4.40 0.74 -11.69
C LYS A 112 5.68 1.08 -10.92
N ILE A 113 6.32 2.21 -11.24
CA ILE A 113 7.52 2.68 -10.53
C ILE A 113 7.18 2.90 -9.05
N ILE A 114 6.13 3.68 -8.78
CA ILE A 114 5.76 4.03 -7.42
C ILE A 114 5.35 2.80 -6.60
N SER A 115 4.51 1.95 -7.17
CA SER A 115 4.08 0.67 -6.59
C SER A 115 5.27 -0.25 -6.30
N GLY A 116 6.23 -0.34 -7.23
CA GLY A 116 7.45 -1.13 -7.04
C GLY A 116 8.37 -0.61 -5.93
N CYS A 117 8.31 0.68 -5.63
CA CYS A 117 9.05 1.27 -4.51
C CYS A 117 8.39 0.99 -3.16
N ILE A 118 7.05 1.05 -3.10
CA ILE A 118 6.29 0.98 -1.84
C ILE A 118 6.05 -0.46 -1.41
N MET A 119 5.73 -1.37 -2.32
CA MET A 119 5.34 -2.74 -1.95
C MET A 119 6.36 -3.50 -1.10
N PRO A 120 7.69 -3.42 -1.37
CA PRO A 120 8.69 -4.07 -0.52
C PRO A 120 8.71 -3.59 0.94
N MET A 121 8.16 -2.41 1.24
CA MET A 121 8.18 -1.81 2.57
C MET A 121 6.82 -1.81 3.30
N ILE A 122 5.73 -2.29 2.69
CA ILE A 122 4.40 -2.30 3.31
C ILE A 122 4.39 -3.08 4.63
N GLY A 123 4.98 -4.28 4.68
CA GLY A 123 5.00 -5.11 5.90
C GLY A 123 5.68 -4.40 7.08
N PRO A 124 6.93 -3.96 6.93
CA PRO A 124 7.61 -3.14 7.93
C PRO A 124 6.87 -1.85 8.30
N MET A 125 6.17 -1.19 7.36
CA MET A 125 5.36 0.00 7.64
C MET A 125 4.19 -0.32 8.58
N ILE A 126 3.48 -1.41 8.34
CA ILE A 126 2.39 -1.86 9.21
C ILE A 126 2.91 -2.15 10.61
N ALA A 127 4.04 -2.85 10.72
CA ALA A 127 4.67 -3.13 12.01
C ALA A 127 5.03 -1.83 12.77
N GLY A 128 5.57 -0.84 12.06
CA GLY A 128 5.85 0.49 12.61
C GLY A 128 4.58 1.19 13.12
N GLY A 129 3.52 1.22 12.32
CA GLY A 129 2.22 1.80 12.72
C GLY A 129 1.59 1.13 13.94
N VAL A 130 1.61 -0.20 14.00
CA VAL A 130 1.10 -0.97 15.16
C VAL A 130 1.92 -0.67 16.41
N LEU A 131 3.25 -0.68 16.32
CA LEU A 131 4.13 -0.38 17.45
C LEU A 131 3.93 1.06 17.94
N LYS A 132 3.84 2.04 17.03
CA LYS A 132 3.54 3.43 17.36
C LYS A 132 2.21 3.53 18.09
N GLY A 133 1.18 2.81 17.65
CA GLY A 133 -0.10 2.70 18.33
C GLY A 133 -0.01 2.20 19.77
N ILE A 134 0.72 1.10 19.98
CA ILE A 134 0.93 0.54 21.31
C ILE A 134 1.62 1.56 22.23
N LEU A 135 2.66 2.23 21.74
CA LEU A 135 3.36 3.25 22.53
C LEU A 135 2.44 4.38 22.94
N VAL A 136 1.60 4.84 22.02
CA VAL A 136 0.63 5.89 22.30
C VAL A 136 -0.42 5.45 23.32
N ILE A 137 -0.89 4.20 23.26
CA ILE A 137 -1.80 3.65 24.28
C ILE A 137 -1.10 3.64 25.66
N LEU A 138 0.15 3.18 25.71
CA LEU A 138 0.91 3.11 26.96
C LEU A 138 1.19 4.50 27.54
N THR A 139 1.47 5.49 26.71
CA THR A 139 1.71 6.86 27.18
C THR A 139 0.41 7.54 27.61
N THR A 140 -0.67 7.34 26.87
CA THR A 140 -2.00 7.85 27.25
C THR A 140 -2.51 7.22 28.55
N ALA A 141 -2.24 5.94 28.77
CA ALA A 141 -2.58 5.23 30.01
C ALA A 141 -1.68 5.60 31.21
N GLY A 142 -0.66 6.45 31.00
CA GLY A 142 0.32 6.82 32.03
C GLY A 142 1.28 5.70 32.42
N VAL A 143 1.37 4.62 31.64
CA VAL A 143 2.30 3.50 31.86
C VAL A 143 3.71 3.86 31.42
N LEU A 144 3.84 4.66 30.37
CA LEU A 144 5.10 5.20 29.87
C LEU A 144 5.02 6.73 29.74
N THR A 145 6.16 7.40 29.79
CA THR A 145 6.30 8.80 29.40
C THR A 145 7.10 8.91 28.10
N ASN A 146 6.89 9.99 27.34
CA ASN A 146 7.62 10.21 26.09
C ASN A 146 9.13 10.45 26.30
N THR A 147 9.57 10.62 27.54
CA THR A 147 10.97 10.77 27.95
C THR A 147 11.62 9.46 28.40
N ASP A 148 10.85 8.40 28.59
CA ASP A 148 11.39 7.11 29.02
C ASP A 148 12.29 6.52 27.94
N GLY A 149 13.42 5.94 28.33
CA GLY A 149 14.34 5.28 27.39
C GLY A 149 13.65 4.18 26.56
N THR A 150 12.74 3.42 27.19
CA THR A 150 11.91 2.42 26.52
C THR A 150 11.05 3.04 25.41
N TYR A 151 10.41 4.17 25.70
CA TYR A 151 9.60 4.89 24.72
C TYR A 151 10.48 5.38 23.57
N LEU A 152 11.60 6.05 23.86
CA LEU A 152 12.47 6.63 22.84
C LEU A 152 13.00 5.57 21.86
N VAL A 153 13.45 4.42 22.37
CA VAL A 153 13.98 3.32 21.55
C VAL A 153 12.88 2.69 20.69
N LEU A 154 11.73 2.39 21.27
CA LEU A 154 10.63 1.76 20.53
C LEU A 154 9.97 2.75 19.55
N TYR A 155 9.89 4.03 19.91
CA TYR A 155 9.37 5.07 19.03
C TYR A 155 10.28 5.23 17.81
N ALA A 156 11.60 5.26 18.01
CA ALA A 156 12.56 5.26 16.90
C ALA A 156 12.38 4.04 16.00
N ALA A 157 12.20 2.84 16.57
CA ALA A 157 11.92 1.63 15.78
C ALA A 157 10.61 1.73 14.99
N SER A 158 9.58 2.36 15.56
CA SER A 158 8.29 2.55 14.91
C SER A 158 8.29 3.60 13.79
N ASP A 159 9.14 4.63 13.93
CA ASP A 159 9.14 5.82 13.07
C ASP A 159 10.22 5.78 11.98
N ALA A 160 11.31 5.03 12.20
CA ALA A 160 12.49 5.01 11.33
C ALA A 160 12.16 4.79 9.84
N LEU A 161 11.21 3.91 9.52
CA LEU A 161 10.85 3.65 8.13
C LEU A 161 10.25 4.89 7.45
N LEU A 162 9.34 5.59 8.13
CA LEU A 162 8.75 6.83 7.63
C LEU A 162 9.83 7.91 7.55
N TYR A 163 10.60 8.12 8.62
CA TYR A 163 11.63 9.16 8.65
C TYR A 163 12.69 8.98 7.55
N PHE A 164 13.25 7.76 7.43
CA PHE A 164 14.27 7.39 6.44
C PHE A 164 13.69 6.89 5.11
N MET A 165 12.42 7.23 4.81
CA MET A 165 11.74 6.88 3.56
C MET A 165 12.59 7.18 2.32
N PRO A 166 13.31 8.32 2.20
CA PRO A 166 14.17 8.56 1.06
C PRO A 166 15.22 7.46 0.84
N ILE A 167 15.81 6.92 1.90
CA ILE A 167 16.85 5.89 1.79
C ILE A 167 16.27 4.59 1.23
N ILE A 168 15.12 4.16 1.78
CA ILE A 168 14.48 2.88 1.45
C ILE A 168 13.86 2.92 0.05
N VAL A 169 13.20 4.02 -0.29
CA VAL A 169 12.65 4.26 -1.63
C VAL A 169 13.76 4.39 -2.65
N GLY A 170 14.84 5.12 -2.32
CA GLY A 170 16.03 5.27 -3.19
C GLY A 170 16.62 3.91 -3.55
N PHE A 171 16.84 3.04 -2.57
CA PHE A 171 17.33 1.68 -2.81
C PHE A 171 16.42 0.88 -3.75
N SER A 172 15.11 0.97 -3.57
CA SER A 172 14.13 0.30 -4.43
C SER A 172 14.14 0.88 -5.85
N CYS A 173 14.25 2.21 -5.97
CA CYS A 173 14.38 2.89 -7.26
C CYS A 173 15.64 2.49 -8.02
N GLY A 174 16.78 2.27 -7.34
CA GLY A 174 17.99 1.77 -8.00
C GLY A 174 17.74 0.45 -8.73
N LYS A 175 17.04 -0.49 -8.08
CA LYS A 175 16.64 -1.76 -8.71
C LYS A 175 15.71 -1.55 -9.92
N ILE A 176 14.76 -0.62 -9.82
CA ILE A 176 13.76 -0.36 -10.86
C ILE A 176 14.37 0.34 -12.08
N PHE A 177 15.23 1.33 -11.86
CA PHE A 177 15.83 2.14 -12.92
C PHE A 177 17.13 1.55 -13.48
N ASP A 178 17.55 0.39 -12.96
CA ASP A 178 18.79 -0.27 -13.35
C ASP A 178 20.00 0.66 -13.12
N CYS A 179 20.09 1.10 -11.87
CA CYS A 179 21.10 1.97 -11.27
C CYS A 179 21.58 1.29 -9.98
N ASN A 180 22.78 1.57 -9.50
CA ASN A 180 23.25 0.92 -8.28
C ASN A 180 22.31 1.26 -7.07
N PRO A 181 21.67 0.25 -6.44
CA PRO A 181 20.75 0.48 -5.32
C PRO A 181 21.39 1.17 -4.12
N TYR A 182 22.68 0.91 -3.86
CA TYR A 182 23.40 1.55 -2.78
C TYR A 182 23.73 3.01 -3.09
N THR A 183 24.04 3.33 -4.36
CA THR A 183 24.26 4.72 -4.78
C THR A 183 22.99 5.55 -4.66
N THR A 184 21.86 5.02 -5.08
CA THR A 184 20.55 5.69 -4.95
C THR A 184 20.08 5.77 -3.50
N ALA A 185 20.36 4.77 -2.67
CA ALA A 185 20.17 4.86 -1.22
C ALA A 185 21.04 5.94 -0.58
N ALA A 186 22.30 6.11 -1.03
CA ALA A 186 23.18 7.17 -0.56
C ALA A 186 22.70 8.57 -0.96
N ILE A 187 22.09 8.72 -2.15
CA ILE A 187 21.39 9.97 -2.52
C ILE A 187 20.24 10.23 -1.54
N GLY A 188 19.42 9.22 -1.23
CA GLY A 188 18.36 9.33 -0.23
C GLY A 188 18.88 9.69 1.16
N ALA A 189 20.01 9.12 1.57
CA ALA A 189 20.65 9.42 2.84
C ALA A 189 21.18 10.86 2.89
N ALA A 190 21.70 11.38 1.78
CA ALA A 190 22.11 12.77 1.69
C ALA A 190 20.93 13.73 1.90
N LEU A 191 19.74 13.39 1.38
CA LEU A 191 18.52 14.19 1.54
C LEU A 191 18.06 14.37 3.00
N VAL A 192 18.42 13.41 3.85
CA VAL A 192 18.06 13.38 5.29
C VAL A 192 19.30 13.44 6.19
N TYR A 193 20.43 13.88 5.66
CA TYR A 193 21.68 13.92 6.42
C TYR A 193 21.57 14.96 7.55
N PRO A 194 21.70 14.58 8.83
CA PRO A 194 21.31 15.44 9.96
C PRO A 194 21.99 16.82 9.95
N ASN A 195 23.29 16.88 9.68
CA ASN A 195 24.01 18.16 9.67
C ASN A 195 23.52 19.08 8.54
N LEU A 196 23.15 18.51 7.39
CA LEU A 196 22.64 19.29 6.27
C LEU A 196 21.22 19.77 6.54
N VAL A 197 20.36 18.91 7.09
CA VAL A 197 18.99 19.28 7.51
C VAL A 197 19.04 20.42 8.53
N SER A 198 19.90 20.31 9.55
CA SER A 198 20.09 21.38 10.54
C SER A 198 20.63 22.68 9.93
N ALA A 199 21.58 22.59 8.98
CA ALA A 199 22.13 23.79 8.33
C ALA A 199 21.08 24.49 7.44
N ILE A 200 20.27 23.72 6.72
CA ILE A 200 19.19 24.22 5.86
C ILE A 200 18.08 24.89 6.69
N ALA A 201 17.79 24.37 7.88
CA ALA A 201 16.78 24.90 8.78
C ALA A 201 17.24 26.14 9.59
N ALA A 202 18.54 26.44 9.60
CA ALA A 202 19.08 27.60 10.29
C ALA A 202 18.64 28.92 9.64
N GLU A 203 18.60 29.98 10.43
CA GLU A 203 18.22 31.32 9.96
C GLU A 203 19.17 31.79 8.85
N GLY A 204 18.61 32.21 7.71
CA GLY A 204 19.36 32.57 6.50
C GLY A 204 19.63 31.42 5.53
N GLY A 205 19.36 30.16 5.91
CA GLY A 205 19.54 28.99 5.06
C GLY A 205 20.99 28.77 4.60
N ILE A 206 21.16 28.00 3.52
CA ILE A 206 22.48 27.75 2.92
C ILE A 206 22.45 27.97 1.41
N THR A 207 23.64 28.16 0.84
CA THR A 207 23.84 28.23 -0.61
C THR A 207 24.73 27.11 -1.10
N PHE A 208 24.51 26.67 -2.34
CA PHE A 208 25.42 25.81 -3.07
C PHE A 208 25.89 26.56 -4.32
N LEU A 209 27.19 26.83 -4.43
CA LEU A 209 27.78 27.65 -5.49
C LEU A 209 27.05 29.02 -5.64
N HIS A 210 26.75 29.68 -4.52
CA HIS A 210 25.99 30.95 -4.44
C HIS A 210 24.51 30.87 -4.84
N ILE A 211 23.99 29.67 -5.13
CA ILE A 211 22.57 29.46 -5.40
C ILE A 211 21.89 29.06 -4.08
N PRO A 212 20.83 29.76 -3.64
CA PRO A 212 20.12 29.39 -2.41
C PRO A 212 19.48 28.01 -2.55
N ILE A 213 19.63 27.19 -1.51
CA ILE A 213 18.96 25.89 -1.41
C ILE A 213 17.62 26.10 -0.69
N SER A 214 16.60 25.35 -1.12
CA SER A 214 15.30 25.32 -0.45
C SER A 214 15.43 24.89 1.01
N THR A 215 14.75 25.59 1.91
CA THR A 215 14.68 25.28 3.36
C THR A 215 13.81 24.06 3.69
N THR A 216 13.31 23.36 2.67
CA THR A 216 12.40 22.22 2.82
C THR A 216 13.15 20.99 3.32
N THR A 217 12.61 20.31 4.34
CA THR A 217 13.05 18.97 4.72
C THR A 217 12.47 17.94 3.77
N TYR A 218 13.28 16.94 3.43
CA TYR A 218 12.87 15.81 2.59
C TYR A 218 12.68 14.51 3.39
N SER A 219 12.79 14.58 4.72
CA SER A 219 12.40 13.48 5.62
C SER A 219 10.96 13.07 5.35
N SER A 220 10.67 11.77 5.39
CA SER A 220 9.31 11.26 5.13
C SER A 220 8.74 11.66 3.77
N THR A 221 9.56 11.84 2.73
CA THR A 221 9.09 12.09 1.35
C THR A 221 9.48 10.96 0.41
N LEU A 222 8.67 10.69 -0.63
CA LEU A 222 9.00 9.70 -1.67
C LEU A 222 9.37 10.33 -3.02
N PHE A 223 8.69 11.42 -3.38
CA PHE A 223 8.73 11.95 -4.75
C PHE A 223 10.09 12.52 -5.16
N PRO A 224 10.77 13.34 -4.34
CA PRO A 224 12.11 13.86 -4.67
C PRO A 224 13.10 12.74 -4.97
N ILE A 225 13.13 11.68 -4.14
CA ILE A 225 14.11 10.60 -4.31
C ILE A 225 13.80 9.71 -5.52
N ILE A 226 12.55 9.53 -5.91
CA ILE A 226 12.18 8.76 -7.11
C ILE A 226 12.71 9.46 -8.36
N LEU A 227 12.48 10.77 -8.46
CA LEU A 227 12.99 11.55 -9.59
C LEU A 227 14.53 11.65 -9.55
N ALA A 228 15.12 11.87 -8.37
CA ALA A 228 16.58 11.85 -8.21
C ALA A 228 17.20 10.52 -8.63
N SER A 229 16.58 9.39 -8.26
CA SER A 229 17.06 8.06 -8.65
C SER A 229 16.92 7.80 -10.15
N PHE A 230 15.85 8.31 -10.78
CA PHE A 230 15.71 8.28 -12.23
C PHE A 230 16.83 9.07 -12.91
N VAL A 231 17.10 10.30 -12.46
CA VAL A 231 18.19 11.14 -13.00
C VAL A 231 19.55 10.49 -12.76
N ALA A 232 19.80 9.95 -11.56
CA ALA A 232 21.00 9.19 -11.22
C ALA A 232 21.23 8.03 -12.20
N SER A 233 20.17 7.29 -12.57
CA SER A 233 20.28 6.19 -13.54
C SER A 233 20.76 6.65 -14.91
N LYS A 234 20.35 7.85 -15.35
CA LYS A 234 20.77 8.44 -16.62
C LYS A 234 22.22 8.91 -16.56
N ILE A 235 22.61 9.54 -15.46
CA ILE A 235 23.99 9.98 -15.22
C ILE A 235 24.91 8.77 -15.14
N GLU A 236 24.51 7.70 -14.44
CA GLU A 236 25.29 6.46 -14.31
C GLU A 236 25.55 5.82 -15.67
N LYS A 237 24.49 5.68 -16.49
CA LYS A 237 24.56 5.10 -17.84
C LYS A 237 25.43 5.95 -18.78
N LEU A 238 25.34 7.28 -18.67
CA LEU A 238 26.19 8.20 -19.44
C LEU A 238 27.66 8.12 -19.00
N ALA A 239 27.93 8.14 -17.70
CA ALA A 239 29.28 8.05 -17.15
C ALA A 239 29.95 6.72 -17.52
N LYS A 240 29.23 5.59 -17.45
CA LYS A 240 29.70 4.27 -17.91
C LYS A 240 30.01 4.23 -19.41
N LYS A 241 29.34 5.04 -20.23
CA LYS A 241 29.59 5.12 -21.67
C LYS A 241 30.85 5.95 -21.99
N ILE A 242 31.14 6.98 -21.19
CA ILE A 242 32.24 7.92 -21.43
C ILE A 242 33.55 7.43 -20.79
N LEU A 243 33.49 6.81 -19.61
CA LEU A 243 34.67 6.47 -18.83
C LEU A 243 35.25 5.09 -19.19
N PRO A 244 36.59 4.93 -19.22
CA PRO A 244 37.23 3.62 -19.35
C PRO A 244 36.86 2.66 -18.21
N GLN A 245 36.66 1.37 -18.52
CA GLN A 245 36.19 0.35 -17.57
C GLN A 245 37.01 0.28 -16.28
N ILE A 246 38.34 0.48 -16.35
CA ILE A 246 39.26 0.38 -15.20
C ILE A 246 38.97 1.40 -14.08
N ILE A 247 38.40 2.56 -14.41
CA ILE A 247 38.09 3.60 -13.42
C ILE A 247 36.60 3.68 -13.07
N GLN A 248 35.73 2.92 -13.76
CA GLN A 248 34.29 3.04 -13.60
C GLN A 248 33.83 2.71 -12.18
N LEU A 249 34.44 1.73 -11.52
CA LEU A 249 34.06 1.30 -10.17
C LEU A 249 34.10 2.46 -9.16
N MET A 250 35.06 3.39 -9.31
CA MET A 250 35.27 4.51 -8.40
C MET A 250 34.63 5.80 -8.91
N ILE A 251 34.82 6.12 -10.19
CA ILE A 251 34.47 7.43 -10.74
C ILE A 251 32.98 7.53 -11.06
N VAL A 252 32.34 6.45 -11.52
CA VAL A 252 30.92 6.49 -11.88
C VAL A 252 30.05 6.84 -10.66
N PRO A 253 30.14 6.13 -9.51
CA PRO A 253 29.36 6.51 -8.33
C PRO A 253 29.69 7.91 -7.82
N THR A 254 30.96 8.34 -7.91
CA THR A 254 31.39 9.68 -7.52
C THR A 254 30.68 10.77 -8.33
N ILE A 255 30.64 10.64 -9.66
CA ILE A 255 29.94 11.60 -10.54
C ILE A 255 28.45 11.59 -10.25
N VAL A 256 27.85 10.39 -10.11
CA VAL A 256 26.41 10.27 -9.83
C VAL A 256 26.04 11.00 -8.54
N LEU A 257 26.80 10.82 -7.46
CA LEU A 257 26.53 11.51 -6.19
C LEU A 257 26.80 13.02 -6.30
N ALA A 258 27.96 13.41 -6.83
CA ALA A 258 28.39 14.81 -6.94
C ALA A 258 27.45 15.67 -7.79
N VAL A 259 26.78 15.07 -8.78
CA VAL A 259 25.82 15.78 -9.64
C VAL A 259 24.40 15.64 -9.10
N THR A 260 23.96 14.43 -8.73
CA THR A 260 22.55 14.21 -8.40
C THR A 260 22.17 14.81 -7.05
N VAL A 261 23.05 14.79 -6.05
CA VAL A 261 22.72 15.33 -4.72
C VAL A 261 22.48 16.85 -4.78
N PRO A 262 23.39 17.68 -5.33
CA PRO A 262 23.11 19.11 -5.46
C PRO A 262 21.91 19.41 -6.36
N LEU A 263 21.76 18.69 -7.48
CA LEU A 263 20.59 18.83 -8.35
C LEU A 263 19.28 18.49 -7.62
N SER A 264 19.36 17.57 -6.66
CA SER A 264 18.21 17.19 -5.84
C SER A 264 17.71 18.35 -4.99
N TYR A 265 18.62 19.11 -4.39
CA TYR A 265 18.29 20.27 -3.55
C TYR A 265 17.93 21.53 -4.34
N LEU A 266 18.59 21.76 -5.48
CA LEU A 266 18.43 22.98 -6.27
C LEU A 266 17.19 22.95 -7.17
N VAL A 267 16.84 21.78 -7.71
CA VAL A 267 15.82 21.67 -8.77
C VAL A 267 14.79 20.60 -8.43
N ILE A 268 15.21 19.35 -8.23
CA ILE A 268 14.28 18.22 -8.14
C ILE A 268 13.36 18.34 -6.93
N GLY A 269 13.90 18.67 -5.76
CA GLY A 269 13.15 18.85 -4.53
C GLY A 269 12.06 19.91 -4.66
N PRO A 270 12.41 21.17 -5.00
CA PRO A 270 11.42 22.22 -5.25
C PRO A 270 10.36 21.84 -6.29
N VAL A 271 10.77 21.27 -7.43
CA VAL A 271 9.84 20.83 -8.48
C VAL A 271 8.89 19.75 -7.96
N MET A 272 9.41 18.74 -7.27
CA MET A 272 8.59 17.67 -6.73
C MET A 272 7.70 18.14 -5.58
N GLN A 273 8.06 19.20 -4.86
CA GLN A 273 7.18 19.84 -3.89
C GLN A 273 5.96 20.46 -4.56
N TYR A 274 6.13 21.17 -5.68
CA TYR A 274 4.99 21.69 -6.45
C TYR A 274 4.10 20.55 -6.98
N VAL A 275 4.70 19.46 -7.46
CA VAL A 275 3.96 18.27 -7.90
C VAL A 275 3.18 17.65 -6.73
N SER A 276 3.82 17.49 -5.58
CA SER A 276 3.19 16.96 -4.35
C SER A 276 2.01 17.81 -3.91
N ASN A 277 2.19 19.13 -3.84
CA ASN A 277 1.15 20.07 -3.46
C ASN A 277 -0.01 20.08 -4.46
N GLY A 278 0.27 20.05 -5.76
CA GLY A 278 -0.75 19.99 -6.81
C GLY A 278 -1.56 18.70 -6.75
N LEU A 279 -0.88 17.56 -6.53
CA LEU A 279 -1.55 16.27 -6.37
C LEU A 279 -2.43 16.24 -5.12
N SER A 280 -1.92 16.73 -3.98
CA SER A 280 -2.72 16.87 -2.76
C SER A 280 -3.93 17.77 -2.98
N ALA A 281 -3.77 18.91 -3.67
CA ALA A 281 -4.88 19.82 -3.97
C ALA A 281 -5.96 19.18 -4.86
N VAL A 282 -5.59 18.37 -5.86
CA VAL A 282 -6.54 17.63 -6.71
C VAL A 282 -7.31 16.60 -5.90
N VAL A 283 -6.60 15.84 -5.07
CA VAL A 283 -7.14 14.67 -4.38
C VAL A 283 -7.97 15.09 -3.17
N CYS A 284 -7.51 16.11 -2.44
CA CYS A 284 -8.26 16.78 -1.41
C CYS A 284 -9.29 17.77 -1.99
N GLY A 285 -9.38 17.96 -3.31
CA GLY A 285 -10.28 18.94 -3.93
C GLY A 285 -11.75 18.73 -3.55
N ILE A 286 -12.20 17.48 -3.47
CA ILE A 286 -13.57 17.13 -3.01
C ILE A 286 -13.71 17.46 -1.52
N PHE A 287 -12.72 17.12 -0.69
CA PHE A 287 -12.72 17.43 0.74
C PHE A 287 -12.65 18.93 1.03
N ASN A 288 -11.91 19.69 0.23
CA ASN A 288 -11.81 21.16 0.33
C ASN A 288 -13.12 21.83 -0.10
N PHE A 289 -13.84 21.25 -1.07
CA PHE A 289 -15.16 21.72 -1.46
C PHE A 289 -16.20 21.43 -0.37
N SER A 290 -16.24 20.20 0.12
CA SER A 290 -17.09 19.80 1.24
C SER A 290 -16.54 18.52 1.90
N PRO A 291 -16.04 18.61 3.14
CA PRO A 291 -15.55 17.44 3.87
C PRO A 291 -16.63 16.39 4.09
N ILE A 292 -17.89 16.81 4.25
CA ILE A 292 -19.06 15.93 4.40
C ILE A 292 -19.32 15.16 3.10
N LEU A 293 -19.31 15.86 1.94
CA LEU A 293 -19.52 15.22 0.65
C LEU A 293 -18.36 14.28 0.29
N GLY A 294 -17.12 14.71 0.54
CA GLY A 294 -15.94 13.86 0.38
C GLY A 294 -16.04 12.62 1.24
N GLY A 295 -16.32 12.80 2.53
CA GLY A 295 -16.55 11.71 3.46
C GLY A 295 -17.63 10.73 3.00
N LEU A 296 -18.76 11.23 2.50
CA LEU A 296 -19.84 10.42 1.97
C LEU A 296 -19.40 9.57 0.77
N LEU A 297 -18.78 10.19 -0.22
CA LEU A 297 -18.42 9.52 -1.48
C LEU A 297 -17.31 8.48 -1.26
N PHE A 298 -16.25 8.86 -0.54
CA PHE A 298 -15.14 7.96 -0.24
C PHE A 298 -15.58 6.85 0.71
N GLY A 299 -16.38 7.18 1.74
CA GLY A 299 -16.96 6.20 2.65
C GLY A 299 -17.88 5.19 1.96
N ALA A 300 -18.68 5.63 0.98
CA ALA A 300 -19.59 4.75 0.26
C ALA A 300 -18.87 3.88 -0.78
N PHE A 301 -18.02 4.45 -1.63
CA PHE A 301 -17.58 3.79 -2.86
C PHE A 301 -16.15 3.27 -2.84
N TRP A 302 -15.37 3.48 -1.77
CA TRP A 302 -13.98 3.00 -1.75
C TRP A 302 -13.86 1.50 -1.96
N GLN A 303 -14.74 0.70 -1.37
CA GLN A 303 -14.67 -0.76 -1.53
C GLN A 303 -15.01 -1.22 -2.96
N LEU A 304 -15.70 -0.40 -3.77
CA LEU A 304 -15.84 -0.63 -5.20
C LEU A 304 -14.49 -0.44 -5.93
N VAL A 305 -13.73 0.59 -5.55
CA VAL A 305 -12.36 0.82 -6.05
C VAL A 305 -11.43 -0.33 -5.64
N VAL A 306 -11.61 -0.87 -4.43
CA VAL A 306 -10.90 -2.06 -3.95
C VAL A 306 -11.26 -3.30 -4.78
N LEU A 307 -12.56 -3.55 -4.99
CA LEU A 307 -13.08 -4.63 -5.83
C LEU A 307 -12.48 -4.59 -7.25
N LEU A 308 -12.38 -3.40 -7.85
CA LEU A 308 -11.81 -3.19 -9.18
C LEU A 308 -10.27 -3.26 -9.20
N GLY A 309 -9.61 -3.39 -8.05
CA GLY A 309 -8.15 -3.39 -7.92
C GLY A 309 -7.49 -2.04 -8.19
N LEU A 310 -8.28 -0.98 -8.36
CA LEU A 310 -7.80 0.37 -8.68
C LEU A 310 -7.19 1.08 -7.47
N HIS A 311 -7.51 0.64 -6.25
CA HIS A 311 -7.04 1.22 -4.98
C HIS A 311 -5.51 1.29 -4.88
N ALA A 312 -4.78 0.35 -5.49
CA ALA A 312 -3.32 0.35 -5.51
C ALA A 312 -2.73 1.60 -6.19
N ALA A 313 -3.45 2.22 -7.13
CA ALA A 313 -3.04 3.47 -7.77
C ALA A 313 -3.25 4.69 -6.84
N PHE A 314 -4.15 4.61 -5.87
CA PHE A 314 -4.43 5.70 -4.94
C PHE A 314 -3.51 5.69 -3.72
N ILE A 315 -2.98 4.53 -3.31
CA ILE A 315 -2.09 4.41 -2.14
C ILE A 315 -0.98 5.46 -2.15
N PRO A 316 -0.21 5.69 -3.23
CA PRO A 316 0.88 6.65 -3.19
C PRO A 316 0.43 8.09 -3.04
N VAL A 317 -0.76 8.38 -3.56
CA VAL A 317 -1.39 9.69 -3.48
C VAL A 317 -1.83 9.97 -2.04
N LEU A 318 -2.44 8.99 -1.38
CA LEU A 318 -2.82 9.05 0.04
C LEU A 318 -1.58 9.12 0.94
N MET A 319 -0.53 8.36 0.62
CA MET A 319 0.75 8.48 1.31
C MET A 319 1.36 9.87 1.19
N ASN A 320 1.24 10.51 0.02
CA ASN A 320 1.70 11.89 -0.17
C ASN A 320 0.98 12.88 0.75
N ASN A 321 -0.29 12.66 1.07
CA ASN A 321 -1.01 13.50 2.03
C ASN A 321 -0.35 13.44 3.42
N LEU A 322 -0.07 12.25 3.93
CA LEU A 322 0.65 12.07 5.20
C LEU A 322 2.02 12.76 5.18
N PHE A 323 2.74 12.65 4.06
CA PHE A 323 4.08 13.21 3.92
C PHE A 323 4.10 14.74 3.82
N SER A 324 3.17 15.30 3.05
CA SER A 324 3.10 16.74 2.76
C SER A 324 2.34 17.54 3.83
N MET A 325 1.34 16.94 4.47
CA MET A 325 0.44 17.60 5.43
C MET A 325 0.60 17.09 6.87
N GLY A 326 1.40 16.04 7.11
CA GLY A 326 1.51 15.36 8.40
C GLY A 326 0.27 14.54 8.80
N SER A 327 -0.78 14.57 7.99
CA SER A 327 -2.04 13.85 8.20
C SER A 327 -2.77 13.58 6.89
N ASP A 328 -3.68 12.61 6.86
CA ASP A 328 -4.53 12.32 5.71
C ASP A 328 -6.02 12.20 6.10
N PRO A 329 -6.85 13.19 5.74
CA PRO A 329 -8.29 13.18 6.05
C PRO A 329 -9.08 12.21 5.18
N ILE A 330 -8.60 11.91 3.97
CA ILE A 330 -9.27 10.96 3.08
C ILE A 330 -9.11 9.57 3.66
N ASN A 331 -7.87 9.20 3.99
CA ASN A 331 -7.55 7.88 4.49
C ASN A 331 -8.25 7.58 5.83
N ALA A 332 -8.42 8.59 6.70
CA ALA A 332 -9.24 8.48 7.91
C ALA A 332 -10.64 7.93 7.61
N VAL A 333 -11.29 8.42 6.56
CA VAL A 333 -12.61 7.96 6.10
C VAL A 333 -12.52 6.57 5.46
N LEU A 334 -11.48 6.29 4.66
CA LEU A 334 -11.33 4.99 3.99
C LEU A 334 -11.30 3.82 4.98
N GLY A 335 -10.69 4.03 6.16
CA GLY A 335 -10.68 3.04 7.24
C GLY A 335 -12.09 2.58 7.66
N LEU A 336 -13.09 3.48 7.66
CA LEU A 336 -14.48 3.15 8.05
C LEU A 336 -15.15 2.15 7.11
N THR A 337 -14.72 2.11 5.85
CA THR A 337 -15.33 1.25 4.83
C THR A 337 -15.07 -0.23 5.09
N VAL A 338 -13.96 -0.54 5.78
CA VAL A 338 -13.61 -1.89 6.25
C VAL A 338 -14.58 -2.34 7.34
N TRP A 339 -14.91 -1.44 8.28
CA TRP A 339 -15.89 -1.68 9.34
C TRP A 339 -17.30 -1.85 8.79
N ALA A 340 -17.67 -1.10 7.74
CA ALA A 340 -18.93 -1.28 7.04
C ALA A 340 -19.07 -2.70 6.44
N LEU A 341 -18.03 -3.20 5.76
CA LEU A 341 -18.01 -4.57 5.23
C LEU A 341 -18.04 -5.64 6.33
N ALA A 342 -17.32 -5.42 7.43
CA ALA A 342 -17.41 -6.29 8.60
C ALA A 342 -18.84 -6.33 9.16
N GLY A 343 -19.52 -5.18 9.19
CA GLY A 343 -20.93 -5.09 9.55
C GLY A 343 -21.83 -5.90 8.62
N VAL A 344 -21.69 -5.72 7.30
CA VAL A 344 -22.48 -6.49 6.31
C VAL A 344 -22.32 -8.00 6.49
N THR A 345 -21.09 -8.47 6.67
CA THR A 345 -20.81 -9.90 6.84
C THR A 345 -21.35 -10.45 8.15
N LEU A 346 -21.37 -9.66 9.23
CA LEU A 346 -22.09 -10.00 10.46
C LEU A 346 -23.60 -10.11 10.22
N GLY A 347 -24.22 -9.12 9.60
CA GLY A 347 -25.66 -9.12 9.32
C GLY A 347 -26.08 -10.32 8.48
N TYR A 348 -25.28 -10.64 7.45
CA TYR A 348 -25.42 -11.84 6.63
C TYR A 348 -25.32 -13.14 7.45
N ALA A 349 -24.31 -13.26 8.31
CA ALA A 349 -24.10 -14.44 9.16
C ALA A 349 -25.24 -14.64 10.16
N LEU A 350 -25.69 -13.56 10.81
CA LEU A 350 -26.77 -13.60 11.79
C LEU A 350 -28.10 -13.99 11.15
N ARG A 351 -28.33 -13.58 9.90
CA ARG A 351 -29.56 -13.87 9.18
C ARG A 351 -29.63 -15.28 8.63
N ASN A 352 -28.51 -15.82 8.15
CA ASN A 352 -28.46 -17.15 7.57
C ASN A 352 -28.49 -18.24 8.65
N LYS A 353 -29.34 -19.25 8.44
CA LYS A 353 -29.43 -20.46 9.29
C LYS A 353 -28.54 -21.60 8.81
N ASP A 354 -28.19 -21.58 7.53
CA ASP A 354 -27.26 -22.54 6.93
C ASP A 354 -25.89 -22.44 7.62
N PRO A 355 -25.35 -23.54 8.19
CA PRO A 355 -24.09 -23.53 8.92
C PRO A 355 -22.89 -23.06 8.07
N GLU A 356 -22.86 -23.40 6.78
CA GLU A 356 -21.75 -23.03 5.90
C GLU A 356 -21.78 -21.53 5.60
N LYS A 357 -22.94 -20.99 5.21
CA LYS A 357 -23.10 -19.54 4.96
C LYS A 357 -22.85 -18.72 6.22
N ARG A 358 -23.34 -19.20 7.37
CA ARG A 358 -23.13 -18.55 8.66
C ARG A 358 -21.65 -18.54 9.04
N SER A 359 -20.95 -19.66 8.88
CA SER A 359 -19.51 -19.76 9.10
C SER A 359 -18.71 -18.85 8.15
N ALA A 360 -19.10 -18.80 6.87
CA ALA A 360 -18.47 -17.95 5.88
C ALA A 360 -18.64 -16.45 6.21
N GLY A 361 -19.83 -16.05 6.67
CA GLY A 361 -20.10 -14.69 7.13
C GLY A 361 -19.27 -14.28 8.34
N PHE A 362 -19.22 -15.10 9.40
CA PHE A 362 -18.38 -14.81 10.56
C PHE A 362 -16.88 -14.83 10.24
N GLY A 363 -16.43 -15.78 9.42
CA GLY A 363 -15.03 -15.83 8.97
C GLY A 363 -14.64 -14.59 8.17
N SER A 364 -15.54 -14.13 7.29
CA SER A 364 -15.33 -12.91 6.50
C SER A 364 -15.37 -11.64 7.35
N MET A 365 -16.21 -11.60 8.39
CA MET A 365 -16.23 -10.51 9.37
C MET A 365 -14.89 -10.42 10.10
N ALA A 366 -14.39 -11.55 10.62
CA ALA A 366 -13.10 -11.59 11.31
C ALA A 366 -11.95 -11.15 10.38
N SER A 367 -11.96 -11.62 9.13
CA SER A 367 -10.99 -11.20 8.11
C SER A 367 -11.04 -9.69 7.86
N ALA A 368 -12.24 -9.12 7.66
CA ALA A 368 -12.41 -7.70 7.41
C ALA A 368 -11.95 -6.86 8.60
N LEU A 369 -12.27 -7.26 9.84
CA LEU A 369 -11.81 -6.56 11.05
C LEU A 369 -10.29 -6.64 11.26
N CYS A 370 -9.62 -7.65 10.69
CA CYS A 370 -8.16 -7.72 10.61
C CYS A 370 -7.58 -6.99 9.39
N GLY A 371 -8.42 -6.29 8.62
CA GLY A 371 -8.01 -5.48 7.48
C GLY A 371 -7.98 -6.17 6.14
N VAL A 372 -8.39 -7.44 6.06
CA VAL A 372 -8.43 -8.20 4.80
C VAL A 372 -9.87 -8.28 4.33
N THR A 373 -10.26 -7.40 3.41
CA THR A 373 -11.65 -7.25 2.96
C THR A 373 -12.04 -8.18 1.82
N GLU A 374 -11.08 -8.83 1.14
CA GLU A 374 -11.37 -9.67 -0.02
C GLU A 374 -12.34 -10.82 0.28
N PRO A 375 -12.22 -11.57 1.39
CA PRO A 375 -13.23 -12.57 1.74
C PRO A 375 -14.63 -11.96 1.90
N ALA A 376 -14.75 -10.81 2.57
CA ALA A 376 -16.04 -10.13 2.73
C ALA A 376 -16.65 -9.66 1.39
N ILE A 377 -15.82 -9.11 0.50
CA ILE A 377 -16.25 -8.65 -0.81
C ILE A 377 -16.70 -9.83 -1.67
N TYR A 378 -15.84 -10.83 -1.88
CA TYR A 378 -16.09 -11.87 -2.87
C TYR A 378 -17.02 -12.99 -2.38
N SER A 379 -17.04 -13.30 -1.07
CA SER A 379 -17.86 -14.40 -0.56
C SER A 379 -19.25 -13.97 -0.08
N VAL A 380 -19.44 -12.69 0.24
CA VAL A 380 -20.71 -12.18 0.78
C VAL A 380 -21.27 -11.03 -0.06
N ALA A 381 -20.51 -9.94 -0.23
CA ALA A 381 -21.06 -8.71 -0.80
C ALA A 381 -21.32 -8.77 -2.31
N VAL A 382 -20.43 -9.37 -3.11
CA VAL A 382 -20.58 -9.47 -4.56
C VAL A 382 -21.65 -10.48 -4.99
N PRO A 383 -21.74 -11.69 -4.40
CA PRO A 383 -22.81 -12.63 -4.72
C PRO A 383 -24.21 -12.05 -4.54
N ASN A 384 -24.38 -11.18 -3.55
CA ASN A 384 -25.60 -10.40 -3.35
C ASN A 384 -25.27 -8.90 -3.29
N MET A 385 -25.23 -8.24 -4.45
CA MET A 385 -24.91 -6.81 -4.56
C MET A 385 -25.78 -5.88 -3.69
N LYS A 386 -26.96 -6.33 -3.24
CA LYS A 386 -27.76 -5.56 -2.27
C LYS A 386 -27.07 -5.46 -0.91
N LEU A 387 -26.36 -6.52 -0.49
CA LEU A 387 -25.51 -6.50 0.71
C LEU A 387 -24.33 -5.56 0.52
N PHE A 388 -23.76 -5.48 -0.69
CA PHE A 388 -22.70 -4.50 -0.95
C PHE A 388 -23.23 -3.06 -0.84
N GLY A 389 -24.45 -2.82 -1.34
CA GLY A 389 -25.15 -1.55 -1.14
C GLY A 389 -25.37 -1.18 0.33
N CYS A 390 -25.54 -2.17 1.22
CA CYS A 390 -25.63 -1.92 2.67
C CYS A 390 -24.31 -1.36 3.23
N ALA A 391 -23.16 -1.87 2.76
CA ALA A 391 -21.86 -1.32 3.12
C ALA A 391 -21.67 0.11 2.61
N TRP A 392 -22.18 0.42 1.41
CA TRP A 392 -22.10 1.79 0.86
C TRP A 392 -22.90 2.78 1.70
N ILE A 393 -24.06 2.36 2.22
CA ILE A 393 -24.89 3.22 3.09
C ILE A 393 -24.21 3.43 4.44
N GLY A 394 -23.79 2.36 5.12
CA GLY A 394 -23.12 2.50 6.42
C GLY A 394 -21.78 3.21 6.33
N GLY A 395 -20.97 2.91 5.31
CA GLY A 395 -19.71 3.59 5.01
C GLY A 395 -19.90 5.05 4.61
N GLY A 396 -20.90 5.36 3.79
CA GLY A 396 -21.21 6.73 3.37
C GLY A 396 -21.71 7.61 4.52
N ILE A 397 -22.62 7.10 5.36
CA ILE A 397 -23.12 7.85 6.54
C ILE A 397 -21.98 8.13 7.53
N SER A 398 -21.24 7.08 7.92
CA SER A 398 -20.12 7.23 8.86
C SER A 398 -19.00 8.09 8.28
N GLY A 399 -18.70 7.95 6.99
CA GLY A 399 -17.72 8.77 6.29
C GLY A 399 -18.13 10.24 6.23
N ALA A 400 -19.41 10.55 5.95
CA ALA A 400 -19.92 11.91 5.96
C ALA A 400 -19.78 12.58 7.34
N ILE A 401 -20.09 11.83 8.40
CA ILE A 401 -19.94 12.30 9.78
C ILE A 401 -18.47 12.55 10.09
N LEU A 402 -17.58 11.57 9.86
CA LEU A 402 -16.16 11.72 10.16
C LEU A 402 -15.49 12.83 9.33
N GLY A 403 -15.86 12.96 8.06
CA GLY A 403 -15.41 14.05 7.20
C GLY A 403 -15.84 15.41 7.75
N GLY A 404 -17.10 15.54 8.20
CA GLY A 404 -17.59 16.75 8.87
C GLY A 404 -16.91 17.07 10.21
N LEU A 405 -16.50 16.04 10.96
CA LEU A 405 -15.72 16.20 12.20
C LEU A 405 -14.24 16.54 11.94
N GLY A 406 -13.79 16.51 10.70
CA GLY A 406 -12.40 16.77 10.33
C GLY A 406 -11.44 15.64 10.71
N GLY A 407 -11.92 14.38 10.68
CA GLY A 407 -11.11 13.22 11.04
C GLY A 407 -9.84 13.10 10.20
N LYS A 408 -8.71 12.81 10.86
CA LYS A 408 -7.37 12.72 10.26
C LYS A 408 -6.66 11.45 10.67
N LEU A 409 -5.99 10.82 9.70
CA LEU A 409 -5.03 9.75 9.93
C LEU A 409 -3.63 10.37 10.06
N TYR A 410 -2.85 9.99 11.06
CA TYR A 410 -1.51 10.54 11.32
C TYR A 410 -0.38 9.56 11.03
N ALA A 411 -0.67 8.27 11.04
CA ALA A 411 0.28 7.22 10.68
C ALA A 411 -0.42 6.12 9.89
N LEU A 412 0.30 5.55 8.91
CA LEU A 412 -0.16 4.33 8.26
C LEU A 412 -0.05 3.18 9.25
N ALA A 413 -1.18 2.51 9.44
CA ALA A 413 -1.25 1.29 10.22
C ALA A 413 -1.98 0.23 9.39
N GLY A 414 -2.10 -1.00 9.91
CA GLY A 414 -2.91 -2.01 9.24
C GLY A 414 -4.39 -1.61 9.17
N ASP A 415 -5.16 -2.20 8.27
CA ASP A 415 -6.61 -1.97 8.18
C ASP A 415 -7.39 -2.57 9.37
N GLY A 416 -8.68 -2.22 9.48
CA GLY A 416 -9.57 -2.74 10.52
C GLY A 416 -9.20 -2.26 11.93
N PHE A 417 -9.03 -3.17 12.89
CA PHE A 417 -8.63 -2.83 14.26
C PHE A 417 -7.25 -2.16 14.33
N PHE A 418 -6.35 -2.57 13.44
CA PHE A 418 -4.99 -2.03 13.40
C PHE A 418 -4.97 -0.58 12.91
N TRP A 419 -6.07 -0.06 12.38
CA TRP A 419 -6.19 1.32 11.88
C TRP A 419 -6.31 2.32 13.02
N ILE A 420 -6.88 1.89 14.14
CA ILE A 420 -7.17 2.73 15.32
C ILE A 420 -5.89 3.43 15.82
N PRO A 421 -4.76 2.73 16.02
CA PRO A 421 -3.44 3.35 16.20
C PRO A 421 -3.11 4.56 15.32
N GLY A 422 -3.37 4.45 14.02
CA GLY A 422 -3.03 5.48 13.05
C GLY A 422 -3.86 6.75 13.19
N MET A 423 -5.00 6.68 13.85
CA MET A 423 -5.91 7.81 14.10
C MET A 423 -5.49 8.65 15.31
N ILE A 424 -4.49 8.21 16.09
CA ILE A 424 -4.07 8.96 17.25
C ILE A 424 -3.15 10.10 16.83
N ASN A 425 -3.56 11.32 17.17
CA ASN A 425 -2.75 12.50 16.95
C ASN A 425 -1.49 12.44 17.86
N PRO A 426 -0.28 12.71 17.32
CA PRO A 426 0.95 12.76 18.12
C PRO A 426 0.89 13.71 19.32
N GLU A 427 0.01 14.72 19.28
CA GLU A 427 -0.21 15.68 20.36
C GLU A 427 -1.18 15.18 21.44
N GLY A 428 -1.87 14.05 21.21
CA GLY A 428 -2.82 13.45 22.16
C GLY A 428 -4.11 12.95 21.51
N LEU A 429 -5.04 12.45 22.32
CA LEU A 429 -6.35 12.02 21.81
C LEU A 429 -7.24 13.23 21.51
N ASP A 430 -7.67 13.37 20.26
CA ASP A 430 -8.51 14.47 19.79
C ASP A 430 -9.84 13.98 19.20
N ILE A 431 -10.62 14.91 18.65
CA ILE A 431 -11.93 14.63 18.04
C ILE A 431 -11.81 13.67 16.84
N SER A 432 -10.66 13.60 16.16
CA SER A 432 -10.44 12.66 15.06
C SER A 432 -10.46 11.22 15.57
N PHE A 433 -9.78 10.97 16.69
CA PHE A 433 -9.72 9.64 17.29
C PHE A 433 -11.11 9.18 17.79
N TYR A 434 -11.75 9.97 18.65
CA TYR A 434 -13.06 9.60 19.20
C TYR A 434 -14.15 9.57 18.12
N GLY A 435 -14.08 10.51 17.17
CA GLY A 435 -14.94 10.56 16.00
C GLY A 435 -14.81 9.30 15.15
N PHE A 436 -13.58 8.81 14.92
CA PHE A 436 -13.36 7.57 14.19
C PHE A 436 -13.94 6.36 14.91
N ILE A 437 -13.72 6.21 16.23
CA ILE A 437 -14.29 5.08 16.98
C ILE A 437 -15.82 5.07 16.92
N ALA A 438 -16.46 6.24 17.12
CA ALA A 438 -17.90 6.37 17.01
C ALA A 438 -18.39 6.07 15.59
N CYS A 439 -17.73 6.61 14.56
CA CYS A 439 -18.09 6.39 13.17
C CYS A 439 -17.85 4.95 12.72
N ALA A 440 -16.82 4.26 13.23
CA ALA A 440 -16.55 2.86 12.95
C ALA A 440 -17.66 1.96 13.53
N ALA A 441 -18.10 2.26 14.75
CA ALA A 441 -19.25 1.60 15.35
C ALA A 441 -20.54 1.85 14.55
N ILE A 442 -20.77 3.09 14.09
CA ILE A 442 -21.91 3.42 13.20
C ILE A 442 -21.81 2.65 11.87
N ALA A 443 -20.65 2.66 11.22
CA ALA A 443 -20.41 1.96 9.96
C ALA A 443 -20.75 0.47 10.09
N PHE A 444 -20.24 -0.16 11.15
CA PHE A 444 -20.45 -1.56 11.44
C PHE A 444 -21.93 -1.86 11.75
N THR A 445 -22.54 -1.12 12.67
CA THR A 445 -23.92 -1.39 13.13
C THR A 445 -24.96 -1.11 12.06
N VAL A 446 -24.89 0.03 11.37
CA VAL A 446 -25.81 0.38 10.28
C VAL A 446 -25.73 -0.66 9.16
N SER A 447 -24.51 -1.02 8.74
CA SER A 447 -24.31 -2.02 7.69
C SER A 447 -24.81 -3.40 8.10
N ALA A 448 -24.60 -3.80 9.37
CA ALA A 448 -25.08 -5.07 9.90
C ALA A 448 -26.61 -5.15 9.96
N VAL A 449 -27.26 -4.10 10.46
CA VAL A 449 -28.73 -4.05 10.53
C VAL A 449 -29.34 -4.08 9.13
N LEU A 450 -28.82 -3.28 8.20
CA LEU A 450 -29.31 -3.27 6.82
C LEU A 450 -29.10 -4.63 6.15
N ALA A 451 -27.91 -5.22 6.26
CA ALA A 451 -27.64 -6.54 5.69
C ALA A 451 -28.55 -7.62 6.27
N PHE A 452 -28.80 -7.61 7.58
CA PHE A 452 -29.70 -8.57 8.23
C PHE A 452 -31.14 -8.48 7.71
N VAL A 453 -31.61 -7.26 7.42
CA VAL A 453 -32.95 -7.02 6.85
C VAL A 453 -33.00 -7.42 5.38
N VAL A 454 -32.01 -7.00 4.60
CA VAL A 454 -31.94 -7.15 3.13
C VAL A 454 -31.73 -8.60 2.69
N GLU A 455 -30.97 -9.39 3.44
CA GLU A 455 -30.74 -10.80 3.12
C GLU A 455 -32.04 -11.64 3.13
N GLY A 456 -33.12 -11.16 3.78
CA GLY A 456 -34.40 -11.85 3.79
C GLY A 456 -34.37 -13.15 4.60
N LYS A 457 -35.51 -13.77 4.91
CA LYS A 457 -35.49 -15.10 5.54
C LYS A 457 -35.11 -16.09 4.44
N SER A 458 -33.92 -16.69 4.49
CA SER A 458 -33.65 -17.90 3.72
C SER A 458 -34.67 -18.95 4.22
N HIS A 459 -35.62 -19.32 3.36
CA HIS A 459 -36.60 -20.37 3.65
C HIS A 459 -35.92 -21.71 3.85
#